data_AF-A0A353QT09-F1
#
_entry.id   AF-A0A353QT09-F1
#
_cell.length_a   1.000
_cell.length_b   1.000
_cell.length_c   1.000
_cell.angle_alpha   90.00
_cell.angle_beta   90.00
_cell.angle_gamma   90.00
#
_symmetry.space_group_name_H-M   'P 1'
#
loop_
_entity.id
_entity.type
_entity.pdbx_description
1 polymer ?
#
loop_
_entity_poly.entity_id
_entity_poly.type
_entity_poly.pdbx_seq_one_letter_code
_entity_poly.pdbx_strand_id
1 'polypeptide(L)'
;TIFQTVEAAGEMINMQMGLQAAMMFDANAKSQVSLMGKLFMYVSTVIYIEIGGLYWLISAFKRGFEIFPLYATVIPMDKFINIDYIVMLTGNILFIGLQLASPVLLVTLAQDIILGIISKTAPQINVFQLSFVFKPVVGAAILVIILPLLFNSITDYFIYYQKIF
;
A
#
# COMPACT_ATOMS: atom_id res chain seq x y z
N THR A 1 10.66 1.99 -1.84
CA THR A 1 9.81 1.32 -2.84
C THR A 1 9.06 0.15 -2.23
N ILE A 2 9.72 -0.85 -1.63
CA ILE A 2 9.04 -2.05 -1.09
C ILE A 2 7.96 -1.70 -0.05
N PHE A 3 8.30 -0.92 0.98
CA PHE A 3 7.30 -0.44 1.96
C PHE A 3 6.26 0.50 1.35
N GLN A 4 6.68 1.35 0.40
CA GLN A 4 5.80 2.28 -0.32
C GLN A 4 4.75 1.56 -1.18
N THR A 5 5.04 0.37 -1.69
CA THR A 5 4.06 -0.47 -2.39
C THR A 5 2.90 -0.86 -1.47
N VAL A 6 3.21 -1.26 -0.24
CA VAL A 6 2.22 -1.66 0.76
C VAL A 6 1.46 -0.44 1.28
N GLU A 7 2.16 0.67 1.50
CA GLU A 7 1.56 1.97 1.84
C GLU A 7 0.58 2.45 0.74
N ALA A 8 0.99 2.39 -0.54
CA ALA A 8 0.15 2.77 -1.68
C ALA A 8 -1.12 1.91 -1.76
N ALA A 9 -1.04 0.62 -1.46
CA ALA A 9 -2.23 -0.23 -1.34
C ALA A 9 -3.19 0.30 -0.25
N GLY A 10 -2.64 0.64 0.92
CA GLY A 10 -3.41 1.25 2.01
C GLY A 10 -4.03 2.60 1.61
N GLU A 11 -3.32 3.43 0.86
CA GLU A 11 -3.85 4.70 0.34
C GLU A 11 -4.99 4.52 -0.66
N MET A 12 -4.88 3.57 -1.58
CA MET A 12 -5.95 3.22 -2.52
C MET A 12 -7.22 2.78 -1.78
N ILE A 13 -7.07 1.94 -0.74
CA ILE A 13 -8.17 1.50 0.10
C ILE A 13 -8.77 2.68 0.88
N ASN A 14 -7.92 3.55 1.44
CA ASN A 14 -8.35 4.76 2.14
C ASN A 14 -9.22 5.67 1.26
N MET A 15 -8.79 5.86 0.01
CA MET A 15 -9.49 6.66 -0.99
C MET A 15 -10.85 6.04 -1.32
N GLN A 16 -10.87 4.73 -1.60
CA GLN A 16 -12.10 4.03 -1.99
C GLN A 16 -13.13 3.95 -0.85
N MET A 17 -12.68 3.84 0.40
CA MET A 17 -13.53 3.88 1.59
C MET A 17 -14.09 5.28 1.88
N GLY A 18 -13.61 6.33 1.20
CA GLY A 18 -14.07 7.71 1.39
C GLY A 18 -13.58 8.37 2.69
N LEU A 19 -12.57 7.79 3.34
CA LEU A 19 -12.02 8.28 4.62
C LEU A 19 -11.33 9.64 4.48
N GLN A 20 -10.85 9.99 3.27
CA GLN A 20 -10.24 11.30 3.00
C GLN A 20 -11.25 12.45 3.11
N ALA A 21 -12.50 12.25 2.70
CA ALA A 21 -13.53 13.29 2.80
C ALA A 21 -13.83 13.63 4.28
N ALA A 22 -13.80 12.64 5.18
CA ALA A 22 -13.97 12.87 6.61
C ALA A 22 -12.86 13.78 7.19
N MET A 23 -11.63 13.66 6.68
CA MET A 23 -10.50 14.51 7.11
C MET A 23 -10.62 15.95 6.60
N MET A 24 -11.34 16.20 5.50
CA MET A 24 -11.58 17.56 5.01
C MET A 24 -12.54 18.36 5.91
N PHE A 25 -13.38 17.69 6.69
CA PHE A 25 -14.30 18.33 7.63
C PHE A 25 -13.65 18.67 8.97
N ASP A 26 -12.46 18.12 9.28
CA ASP A 26 -11.69 18.46 10.47
C ASP A 26 -10.62 19.51 10.16
N ALA A 27 -10.97 20.79 10.37
CA ALA A 27 -10.09 21.93 10.15
C ALA A 27 -8.83 21.97 11.05
N ASN A 28 -8.79 21.13 12.11
CA ASN A 28 -7.62 21.04 13.01
C ASN A 28 -6.61 19.97 12.56
N ALA A 29 -6.97 19.10 11.62
CA ALA A 29 -6.06 18.12 11.04
C ALA A 29 -5.09 18.84 10.09
N LYS A 30 -3.96 19.33 10.61
CA LYS A 30 -2.88 20.00 9.83
C LYS A 30 -2.21 19.11 8.78
N SER A 31 -2.68 17.88 8.58
CA SER A 31 -2.13 16.91 7.67
C SER A 31 -3.20 15.91 7.24
N GLN A 32 -3.51 15.84 5.94
CA GLN A 32 -4.33 14.79 5.32
C GLN A 32 -3.55 13.47 5.30
N VAL A 33 -3.30 12.89 6.47
CA VAL A 33 -2.61 11.60 6.50
C VAL A 33 -3.59 10.46 6.33
N SER A 34 -3.38 9.65 5.30
CA SER A 34 -4.13 8.41 5.07
C SER A 34 -4.10 7.49 6.29
N LEU A 35 -5.26 7.19 6.87
CA LEU A 35 -5.38 6.31 8.02
C LEU A 35 -4.97 4.88 7.64
N MET A 36 -5.50 4.36 6.54
CA MET A 36 -5.13 3.02 6.06
C MET A 36 -3.70 2.97 5.52
N GLY A 37 -3.20 4.03 4.89
CA GLY A 37 -1.80 4.10 4.45
C GLY A 37 -0.82 3.91 5.62
N LYS A 38 -1.04 4.65 6.72
CA LYS A 38 -0.27 4.47 7.96
C LYS A 38 -0.42 3.09 8.58
N LEU A 39 -1.64 2.56 8.65
CA LEU A 39 -1.89 1.24 9.21
C LEU A 39 -1.11 0.17 8.43
N PHE A 40 -1.19 0.20 7.11
CA PHE A 40 -0.46 -0.70 6.22
C PHE A 40 1.05 -0.53 6.37
N MET A 41 1.55 0.70 6.50
CA MET A 41 2.97 0.95 6.77
C MET A 41 3.42 0.33 8.11
N TYR A 42 2.66 0.48 9.19
CA TYR A 42 2.99 -0.14 10.48
C TYR A 42 2.94 -1.67 10.41
N VAL A 43 1.88 -2.25 9.83
CA VAL A 43 1.76 -3.70 9.65
C VAL A 43 2.93 -4.24 8.83
N SER A 44 3.28 -3.58 7.72
CA SER A 44 4.41 -3.96 6.88
C SER A 44 5.74 -3.91 7.63
N THR A 45 5.93 -2.94 8.52
CA THR A 45 7.13 -2.83 9.36
C THR A 45 7.22 -3.99 10.35
N VAL A 46 6.11 -4.35 11.00
CA VAL A 46 6.05 -5.48 11.93
C VAL A 46 6.35 -6.79 11.20
N ILE A 47 5.71 -7.04 10.06
CA ILE A 47 5.96 -8.23 9.22
C ILE A 47 7.44 -8.30 8.81
N TYR A 48 8.02 -7.18 8.38
CA TYR A 48 9.42 -7.13 7.96
C TYR A 48 10.39 -7.51 9.09
N ILE A 49 10.09 -7.10 10.33
CA ILE A 49 10.90 -7.45 11.50
C ILE A 49 10.75 -8.94 11.83
N GLU A 50 9.52 -9.46 11.85
CA GLU A 50 9.19 -10.86 12.13
C GLU A 50 9.92 -11.85 11.21
N ILE A 51 9.99 -11.54 9.91
CA ILE A 51 10.66 -12.41 8.92
C ILE A 51 12.19 -12.28 8.92
N GLY A 52 12.76 -11.47 9.83
CA GLY A 52 14.21 -11.26 9.92
C GLY A 52 14.76 -10.21 8.97
N GLY A 53 13.93 -9.30 8.45
CA GLY A 53 14.34 -8.26 7.49
C GLY A 53 15.46 -7.35 8.00
N LEU A 54 15.57 -7.13 9.31
CA LEU A 54 16.70 -6.40 9.92
C LEU A 54 18.06 -7.05 9.59
N TYR A 55 18.13 -8.38 9.58
CA TYR A 55 19.35 -9.10 9.20
C TYR A 55 19.67 -8.91 7.71
N TRP A 56 18.66 -8.88 6.84
CA TRP A 56 18.84 -8.61 5.42
C TRP A 56 19.36 -7.20 5.17
N LEU A 57 18.88 -6.21 5.92
CA LEU A 57 19.36 -4.83 5.84
C LEU A 57 20.84 -4.73 6.20
N ILE A 58 21.26 -5.37 7.29
CA ILE A 58 22.68 -5.40 7.72
C ILE A 58 23.54 -6.13 6.68
N SER A 59 23.06 -7.24 6.14
CA SER A 59 23.77 -8.02 5.12
C SER A 59 23.92 -7.23 3.81
N ALA A 60 22.88 -6.52 3.38
CA ALA A 60 22.92 -5.64 2.22
C ALA A 60 23.90 -4.47 2.43
N PHE A 61 23.93 -3.88 3.63
CA PHE A 61 24.89 -2.84 3.97
C PHE A 61 26.33 -3.35 3.88
N LYS A 62 26.63 -4.52 4.44
CA LYS A 62 27.94 -5.17 4.33
C LYS A 62 28.34 -5.39 2.86
N ARG A 63 27.45 -5.95 2.06
CA ARG A 63 27.66 -6.18 0.62
C ARG A 63 27.92 -4.87 -0.14
N GLY A 64 27.28 -3.78 0.27
CA GLY A 64 27.55 -2.44 -0.22
C GLY A 64 29.02 -2.04 -0.12
N PHE A 65 29.69 -2.32 1.01
CA PHE A 65 31.12 -2.03 1.19
C PHE A 65 32.05 -2.98 0.44
N GLU A 66 31.62 -4.22 0.18
CA GLU A 66 32.38 -5.15 -0.67
C GLU A 66 32.38 -4.69 -2.13
N ILE A 67 31.27 -4.09 -2.59
CA ILE A 67 31.12 -3.55 -3.95
C ILE A 67 31.78 -2.16 -4.08
N PHE A 68 31.66 -1.31 -3.05
CA PHE A 68 32.26 0.02 -2.98
C PHE A 68 33.32 0.06 -1.87
N PRO A 69 34.54 -0.44 -2.14
CA PRO A 69 35.63 -0.27 -1.20
C PRO A 69 35.95 1.23 -1.08
N LEU A 70 36.11 1.70 0.16
CA LEU A 70 36.37 3.11 0.53
C LEU A 70 37.59 3.75 -0.19
N TYR A 71 38.44 2.93 -0.82
CA TYR A 71 39.66 3.34 -1.51
C TYR A 71 39.55 3.28 -3.05
N ALA A 72 38.36 3.04 -3.62
CA ALA A 72 38.17 3.01 -5.06
C ALA A 72 38.26 4.43 -5.67
N THR A 73 39.21 4.62 -6.59
CA THR A 73 39.44 5.89 -7.31
C THR A 73 38.53 6.10 -8.53
N VAL A 74 37.85 5.05 -9.01
CA VAL A 74 36.93 5.12 -10.15
C VAL A 74 35.67 4.33 -9.82
N ILE A 75 34.54 5.03 -9.72
CA ILE A 75 33.21 4.43 -9.61
C ILE A 75 32.63 4.33 -11.02
N PRO A 76 32.38 3.13 -11.58
CA PRO A 76 31.76 2.99 -12.90
C PRO A 76 30.25 3.25 -12.81
N MET A 77 29.86 4.53 -12.70
CA MET A 77 28.49 5.00 -12.46
C MET A 77 27.49 4.55 -13.53
N ASP A 78 27.98 4.36 -14.75
CA ASP A 78 27.33 3.86 -15.96
C ASP A 78 26.87 2.40 -15.86
N LYS A 79 27.46 1.59 -14.98
CA LYS A 79 26.98 0.22 -14.68
C LYS A 79 25.98 0.14 -13.53
N PHE A 80 25.84 1.22 -12.75
CA PHE A 80 25.05 1.21 -11.52
C PHE A 80 23.69 1.90 -11.65
N ILE A 81 23.58 2.97 -12.43
CA ILE A 81 22.33 3.70 -12.62
C ILE A 81 21.63 3.16 -13.86
N ASN A 82 20.96 2.01 -13.72
CA ASN A 82 20.01 1.56 -14.72
C ASN A 82 18.69 2.32 -14.53
N ILE A 83 18.53 3.42 -15.27
CA ILE A 83 17.32 4.27 -15.23
C ILE A 83 16.06 3.45 -15.52
N ASP A 84 16.13 2.52 -16.47
CA ASP A 84 14.99 1.66 -16.82
C ASP A 84 14.57 0.78 -15.65
N TYR A 85 15.54 0.28 -14.87
CA TYR A 85 15.26 -0.51 -13.67
C TYR A 85 14.58 0.33 -12.58
N ILE A 86 15.00 1.58 -12.37
CA ILE A 86 14.37 2.49 -11.39
C ILE A 86 12.94 2.85 -11.80
N VAL A 87 12.72 3.11 -13.10
CA VAL A 87 11.38 3.38 -13.64
C VAL A 87 10.47 2.15 -13.47
N MET A 88 10.98 0.95 -13.78
CA MET A 88 10.25 -0.30 -13.58
C MET A 88 9.91 -0.53 -12.11
N LEU A 89 10.85 -0.29 -11.19
CA LEU A 89 10.60 -0.41 -9.74
C LEU A 89 9.51 0.55 -9.27
N THR A 90 9.44 1.76 -9.83
CA THR A 90 8.39 2.74 -9.51
C THR A 90 7.04 2.30 -10.08
N GLY A 91 7.00 1.78 -11.31
CA GLY A 91 5.78 1.20 -11.89
C GLY A 91 5.24 0.02 -11.09
N ASN A 92 6.14 -0.81 -10.54
CA ASN A 92 5.76 -1.95 -9.71
C ASN A 92 5.06 -1.54 -8.40
N ILE A 93 5.34 -0.35 -7.86
CA ILE A 93 4.63 0.18 -6.68
C ILE A 93 3.14 0.27 -6.97
N LEU A 94 2.77 0.85 -8.12
CA LEU A 94 1.37 0.99 -8.50
C LEU A 94 0.72 -0.36 -8.81
N PHE A 95 1.41 -1.19 -9.59
CA PHE A 95 0.86 -2.49 -10.01
C PHE A 95 0.61 -3.43 -8.82
N ILE A 96 1.62 -3.59 -7.96
CA ILE A 96 1.54 -4.49 -6.82
C ILE A 96 0.68 -3.88 -5.71
N GLY A 97 0.75 -2.56 -5.51
CA GLY A 97 -0.12 -1.84 -4.59
C GLY A 97 -1.60 -2.01 -4.97
N LEU A 98 -1.93 -1.89 -6.26
CA LEU A 98 -3.27 -2.15 -6.78
C LEU A 98 -3.68 -3.61 -6.59
N GLN A 99 -2.78 -4.56 -6.83
CA GLN A 99 -3.06 -5.98 -6.63
C GLN A 99 -3.40 -6.29 -5.17
N LEU A 100 -2.65 -5.72 -4.22
CA LEU A 100 -2.92 -5.86 -2.78
C LEU A 100 -4.25 -5.20 -2.36
N ALA A 101 -4.57 -4.03 -2.94
CA ALA A 101 -5.83 -3.32 -2.67
C ALA A 101 -7.05 -3.95 -3.36
N SER A 102 -6.83 -4.73 -4.43
CA SER A 102 -7.88 -5.21 -5.33
C SER A 102 -9.08 -5.89 -4.66
N PRO A 103 -8.94 -6.75 -3.62
CA PRO A 103 -10.10 -7.42 -3.04
C PRO A 103 -11.07 -6.43 -2.39
N VAL A 104 -10.53 -5.40 -1.73
CA VAL A 104 -11.33 -4.37 -1.08
C VAL A 104 -11.93 -3.41 -2.10
N LEU A 105 -11.14 -3.04 -3.12
CA LEU A 105 -11.61 -2.17 -4.21
C LEU A 105 -12.77 -2.79 -4.98
N LEU A 106 -12.70 -4.08 -5.30
CA LEU A 106 -13.75 -4.76 -6.06
C LEU A 106 -15.07 -4.80 -5.30
N VAL A 107 -15.04 -5.09 -4.00
CA VAL A 107 -16.28 -5.18 -3.21
C VAL A 107 -16.88 -3.80 -2.94
N THR A 108 -16.06 -2.80 -2.66
CA THR A 108 -16.54 -1.42 -2.49
C THR A 108 -17.06 -0.82 -3.80
N LEU A 109 -16.52 -1.24 -4.95
CA LEU A 109 -17.07 -0.91 -6.26
C LEU A 109 -18.41 -1.63 -6.51
N ALA A 110 -18.55 -2.89 -6.12
CA ALA A 110 -19.84 -3.58 -6.18
C ALA A 110 -20.89 -2.89 -5.29
N GLN A 111 -20.48 -2.42 -4.10
CA GLN A 111 -21.32 -1.60 -3.24
C GLN A 111 -21.76 -0.30 -3.92
N ASP A 112 -20.87 0.38 -4.65
CA ASP A 112 -21.22 1.58 -5.42
C ASP A 112 -22.29 1.31 -6.48
N ILE A 113 -22.22 0.16 -7.15
CA ILE A 113 -23.26 -0.26 -8.11
C ILE A 113 -24.60 -0.48 -7.39
N ILE A 114 -24.60 -1.16 -6.25
CA ILE A 114 -25.82 -1.41 -5.45
C ILE A 114 -26.45 -0.09 -5.01
N LEU A 115 -25.64 0.83 -4.48
CA LEU A 115 -26.08 2.15 -4.03
C LEU A 115 -26.61 2.99 -5.21
N GLY A 116 -25.97 2.92 -6.38
CA GLY A 116 -26.46 3.56 -7.60
C GLY A 116 -27.84 3.07 -8.03
N ILE A 117 -28.10 1.76 -7.93
CA ILE A 117 -29.42 1.17 -8.20
C ILE A 117 -30.46 1.68 -7.18
N ILE A 118 -30.10 1.71 -5.89
CA ILE A 118 -30.97 2.23 -4.82
C ILE A 118 -31.32 3.70 -5.08
N SER A 119 -30.36 4.51 -5.55
CA SER A 119 -30.61 5.92 -5.90
C SER A 119 -31.67 6.09 -6.97
N LYS A 120 -31.78 5.14 -7.91
CA LYS A 120 -32.80 5.15 -8.96
C LYS A 120 -34.16 4.67 -8.45
N THR A 121 -34.17 3.63 -7.62
CA THR A 121 -35.40 3.00 -7.13
C THR A 121 -36.05 3.79 -5.99
N ALA A 122 -35.26 4.40 -5.10
CA ALA A 122 -35.72 5.16 -3.95
C ALA A 122 -35.05 6.55 -3.91
N PRO A 123 -35.47 7.48 -4.79
CA PRO A 123 -34.83 8.79 -4.95
C PRO A 123 -34.95 9.69 -3.70
N GLN A 124 -35.87 9.38 -2.79
CA GLN A 124 -35.99 10.04 -1.48
C GLN A 124 -34.83 9.73 -0.52
N ILE A 125 -34.03 8.70 -0.79
CA ILE A 125 -32.88 8.34 0.04
C ILE A 125 -31.65 9.11 -0.43
N ASN A 126 -30.97 9.79 0.50
CA ASN A 126 -29.67 10.39 0.22
C ASN A 126 -28.58 9.31 0.17
N VAL A 127 -28.39 8.74 -1.03
CA VAL A 127 -27.41 7.66 -1.27
C VAL A 127 -25.98 8.11 -1.01
N PHE A 128 -25.65 9.38 -1.27
CA PHE A 128 -24.33 9.93 -0.98
C PHE A 128 -24.00 9.88 0.52
N GLN A 129 -24.95 10.28 1.36
CA GLN A 129 -24.80 10.18 2.82
C GLN A 129 -24.72 8.71 3.28
N LEU A 130 -25.49 7.83 2.64
CA LEU A 130 -25.47 6.40 2.94
C LEU A 130 -24.10 5.77 2.59
N SER A 131 -23.49 6.16 1.47
CA SER A 131 -22.17 5.71 1.04
C SER A 131 -21.11 5.98 2.10
N PHE A 132 -21.10 7.15 2.74
CA PHE A 132 -20.11 7.48 3.76
C PHE A 132 -20.21 6.62 5.03
N VAL A 133 -21.41 6.14 5.36
CA VAL A 133 -21.61 5.27 6.52
C VAL A 133 -21.26 3.82 6.16
N PHE A 134 -21.72 3.34 5.01
CA PHE A 134 -21.58 1.93 4.63
C PHE A 134 -20.19 1.58 4.10
N LYS A 135 -19.55 2.45 3.29
CA LYS A 135 -18.26 2.12 2.65
C LYS A 135 -17.15 1.80 3.66
N PRO A 136 -16.94 2.59 4.73
CA PRO A 136 -15.92 2.28 5.71
C PRO A 136 -16.20 0.99 6.48
N VAL A 137 -17.47 0.72 6.80
CA VAL A 137 -17.87 -0.48 7.56
C VAL A 137 -17.64 -1.74 6.73
N VAL A 138 -18.12 -1.75 5.48
CA VAL A 138 -17.95 -2.88 4.56
C VAL A 138 -16.47 -3.08 4.24
N GLY A 139 -15.74 -2.00 3.92
CA GLY A 139 -14.31 -2.06 3.64
C GLY A 139 -13.50 -2.63 4.81
N ALA A 140 -13.79 -2.18 6.04
CA ALA A 140 -13.14 -2.68 7.25
C ALA A 140 -13.48 -4.17 7.52
N ALA A 141 -14.75 -4.57 7.35
CA ALA A 141 -15.15 -5.97 7.53
C ALA A 141 -14.40 -6.90 6.57
N ILE A 142 -14.26 -6.50 5.31
CA ILE A 142 -13.52 -7.27 4.30
C ILE A 142 -12.04 -7.31 4.63
N LEU A 143 -11.44 -6.18 5.01
CA LEU A 143 -10.04 -6.11 5.44
C LEU A 143 -9.74 -7.12 6.55
N VAL A 144 -10.62 -7.26 7.54
CA VAL A 144 -10.45 -8.24 8.63
C VAL A 144 -10.52 -9.67 8.10
N ILE A 145 -11.44 -9.97 7.17
CA ILE A 145 -11.59 -11.30 6.58
C ILE A 145 -10.36 -11.68 5.75
N ILE A 146 -9.85 -10.75 4.94
CA ILE A 146 -8.70 -11.00 4.05
C ILE A 146 -7.36 -10.79 4.74
N LEU A 147 -7.35 -10.38 6.01
CA LEU A 147 -6.13 -10.04 6.74
C LEU A 147 -5.08 -11.17 6.67
N PRO A 148 -5.40 -12.45 6.92
CA PRO A 148 -4.40 -13.53 6.83
C PRO A 148 -3.80 -13.66 5.43
N LEU A 149 -4.62 -13.46 4.40
CA LEU A 149 -4.19 -13.51 3.00
C LEU A 149 -3.27 -12.32 2.68
N LEU A 150 -3.57 -11.12 3.17
CA LEU A 150 -2.71 -9.95 3.04
C LEU A 150 -1.36 -10.16 3.73
N PHE A 151 -1.35 -10.72 4.95
CA PHE A 151 -0.12 -11.03 5.68
C PHE A 151 0.79 -11.98 4.89
N ASN A 152 0.23 -13.07 4.35
CA ASN A 152 0.98 -14.01 3.50
C ASN A 152 1.49 -13.32 2.23
N SER A 153 0.63 -12.55 1.54
CA SER A 153 1.00 -11.87 0.29
C SER A 153 2.14 -10.85 0.49
N ILE A 154 2.09 -10.08 1.58
CA ILE A 154 3.13 -9.10 1.92
C ILE A 154 4.44 -9.80 2.30
N THR A 155 4.34 -10.92 3.03
CA THR A 155 5.51 -11.74 3.41
C THR A 155 6.21 -12.30 2.18
N ASP A 156 5.45 -12.91 1.25
CA ASP A 156 5.97 -13.45 0.00
C ASP A 156 6.61 -12.34 -0.86
N TYR A 157 5.99 -11.16 -0.90
CA TYR A 157 6.54 -9.98 -1.57
C TYR A 157 7.89 -9.56 -0.99
N PHE A 158 8.04 -9.51 0.33
CA PHE A 158 9.31 -9.18 0.97
C PHE A 158 10.40 -10.23 0.70
N ILE A 159 10.07 -11.52 0.78
CA ILE A 159 11.02 -12.62 0.50
C ILE A 159 11.45 -12.59 -0.98
N TYR A 160 10.53 -12.30 -1.90
CA TYR A 160 10.85 -12.19 -3.32
C TYR A 160 11.88 -11.09 -3.58
N TYR A 161 11.70 -9.92 -2.98
CA TYR A 161 12.65 -8.81 -3.14
C TYR A 161 13.97 -9.05 -2.42
N GLN A 162 14.00 -9.79 -1.31
CA GLN A 162 15.24 -10.20 -0.67
C GLN A 162 16.15 -10.96 -1.65
N LYS A 163 15.61 -11.88 -2.45
CA LYS A 163 16.43 -12.70 -3.39
C LYS A 163 17.08 -11.89 -4.51
N ILE A 164 16.58 -10.69 -4.78
CA ILE A 164 17.10 -9.79 -5.81
C ILE A 164 18.36 -9.04 -5.30
N PHE A 165 18.50 -8.88 -3.99
CA PHE A 165 19.63 -8.20 -3.34
C PHE A 165 20.64 -9.19 -2.72
#